data_AF-A0A1Z8JHK4-F1
#
_entry.id   AF-A0A1Z8JHK4-F1
#
_cell.length_a   1.000
_cell.length_b   1.000
_cell.length_c   1.000
_cell.angle_alpha   90.00
_cell.angle_beta   90.00
_cell.angle_gamma   90.00
#
_symmetry.space_group_name_H-M   'P 1'
#
loop_
_entity.id
_entity.type
_entity.pdbx_description
1 polymer ?
#
loop_
_entity_poly.entity_id
_entity_poly.type
_entity_poly.pdbx_seq_one_letter_code
_entity_poly.pdbx_strand_id
1 'polypeptide(L)'
;MADGTQFVDSDTVEHTQLLVPKSNLSRPYVWPFLIIYPCYNYLYSNHYDEYFVGREWTFIYTLAIVSVHALIWLLPKWNLDLQVKFQYNKVKDLQLATHILMKAKPSCGLSEICKIETIPGQVSFKYQKRKFLYSSKTKKFSPPKFFVDDESLTIKEIKSIRGLPSDKVPALKKHYGPNTFDIPVPTFMELFYEHMLAPFFVFQLFLFLCG
;
A
#
# COMPACT_ATOMS: atom_id res chain seq x y z
N MET A 1 10.67 -5.58 21.03
CA MET A 1 10.69 -6.99 20.57
C MET A 1 10.91 -6.98 19.07
N ALA A 2 12.18 -7.08 18.67
CA ALA A 2 12.63 -7.01 17.29
C ALA A 2 12.85 -8.44 16.77
N ASP A 3 11.84 -8.98 16.10
CA ASP A 3 11.99 -10.17 15.24
C ASP A 3 11.38 -9.86 13.87
N GLY A 4 11.83 -8.74 13.30
CA GLY A 4 11.42 -8.26 11.99
C GLY A 4 12.54 -8.58 11.00
N THR A 5 12.40 -9.66 10.26
CA THR A 5 13.26 -10.00 9.11
C THR A 5 13.31 -8.80 8.16
N GLN A 6 14.40 -8.04 8.21
CA GLN A 6 14.59 -6.88 7.34
C GLN A 6 14.94 -7.38 5.93
N PHE A 7 13.96 -7.35 5.04
CA PHE A 7 14.09 -7.81 3.66
C PHE A 7 14.74 -6.78 2.75
N VAL A 8 14.90 -5.53 3.20
CA VAL A 8 15.47 -4.43 2.41
C VAL A 8 16.71 -3.87 3.10
N ASP A 9 17.79 -3.78 2.34
CA ASP A 9 19.06 -3.19 2.74
C ASP A 9 19.07 -1.71 2.36
N SER A 10 18.56 -0.85 3.26
CA SER A 10 18.55 0.60 3.05
C SER A 10 18.44 1.35 4.38
N ASP A 11 19.27 2.39 4.53
CA ASP A 11 19.29 3.22 5.74
C ASP A 11 18.05 4.08 5.96
N THR A 12 17.18 4.24 4.95
CA THR A 12 15.96 5.04 5.04
C THR A 12 14.77 4.27 5.61
N VAL A 13 14.89 2.94 5.70
CA VAL A 13 13.78 2.03 6.04
C VAL A 13 13.97 1.48 7.44
N GLU A 14 12.94 1.56 8.26
CA GLU A 14 12.95 1.03 9.63
C GLU A 14 12.50 -0.44 9.64
N HIS A 15 11.38 -0.73 8.98
CA HIS A 15 10.76 -2.05 9.02
C HIS A 15 10.14 -2.41 7.67
N THR A 16 10.24 -3.68 7.31
CA THR A 16 9.68 -4.23 6.07
C THR A 16 8.84 -5.44 6.35
N GLN A 17 7.68 -5.56 5.70
CA GLN A 17 6.82 -6.73 5.81
C GLN A 17 6.30 -7.17 4.44
N LEU A 18 6.41 -8.46 4.15
CA LEU A 18 5.80 -9.04 2.96
C LEU A 18 4.30 -9.27 3.19
N LEU A 19 3.49 -8.95 2.17
CA LEU A 19 2.04 -8.89 2.23
C LEU A 19 1.39 -9.60 1.03
N VAL A 20 0.24 -10.22 1.31
CA VAL A 20 -0.67 -10.81 0.31
C VAL A 20 -2.07 -10.22 0.50
N PRO A 21 -2.76 -9.80 -0.57
CA PRO A 21 -4.10 -9.23 -0.45
C PRO A 21 -5.10 -10.27 0.08
N LYS A 22 -5.97 -9.83 0.99
CA LYS A 22 -7.11 -10.61 1.48
C LYS A 22 -8.21 -10.64 0.43
N SER A 23 -8.95 -11.75 0.38
CA SER A 23 -10.19 -11.85 -0.39
C SER A 23 -11.18 -10.79 0.06
N ASN A 24 -11.97 -10.24 -0.86
CA ASN A 24 -12.92 -9.16 -0.61
C ASN A 24 -13.90 -9.48 0.53
N LEU A 25 -14.36 -10.73 0.63
CA LEU A 25 -15.31 -11.18 1.66
C LEU A 25 -14.68 -11.28 3.06
N SER A 26 -13.38 -11.58 3.14
CA SER A 26 -12.65 -11.70 4.40
C SER A 26 -12.29 -10.35 5.03
N ARG A 27 -12.64 -9.24 4.38
CA ARG A 27 -12.34 -7.90 4.86
C ARG A 27 -13.29 -7.56 6.02
N PRO A 28 -12.77 -6.96 7.11
CA PRO A 28 -13.54 -6.74 8.32
C PRO A 28 -14.69 -5.74 8.16
N TYR A 29 -14.70 -4.94 7.10
CA TYR A 29 -15.82 -4.05 6.78
C TYR A 29 -16.92 -4.73 5.94
N VAL A 30 -16.71 -5.95 5.42
CA VAL A 30 -17.72 -6.67 4.64
C VAL A 30 -18.44 -7.68 5.51
N TRP A 31 -17.68 -8.54 6.19
CA TRP A 31 -18.23 -9.69 6.91
C TRP A 31 -19.28 -9.34 7.99
N PRO A 32 -19.06 -8.37 8.90
CA PRO A 32 -20.07 -8.04 9.92
C PRO A 32 -21.35 -7.47 9.28
N PHE A 33 -21.20 -6.66 8.24
CA PHE A 33 -22.34 -6.02 7.58
C PHE A 33 -23.16 -7.00 6.75
N LEU A 34 -22.55 -8.09 6.25
CA LEU A 34 -23.30 -9.19 5.65
C LEU A 34 -24.27 -9.87 6.62
N ILE A 35 -24.06 -9.76 7.94
CA ILE A 35 -24.96 -10.29 8.98
C ILE A 35 -25.91 -9.19 9.47
N ILE A 36 -25.41 -7.97 9.66
CA ILE A 36 -26.20 -6.84 10.18
C ILE A 36 -27.34 -6.48 9.22
N TYR A 37 -27.10 -6.41 7.90
CA TYR A 37 -28.12 -6.04 6.92
C TYR A 37 -29.32 -7.01 6.86
N PRO A 38 -29.14 -8.34 6.75
CA PRO A 38 -30.28 -9.26 6.78
C PRO A 38 -30.99 -9.28 8.14
N CYS A 39 -30.25 -9.14 9.24
CA CYS A 39 -30.87 -9.02 10.57
C CYS A 39 -31.74 -7.75 10.67
N TYR A 40 -31.23 -6.62 10.19
CA TYR A 40 -31.97 -5.37 10.10
C TYR A 40 -33.25 -5.52 9.24
N ASN A 41 -33.14 -6.16 8.08
CA ASN A 41 -34.29 -6.41 7.20
C ASN A 41 -35.33 -7.34 7.85
N TYR A 42 -34.87 -8.37 8.57
CA TYR A 42 -35.76 -9.27 9.31
C TYR A 42 -36.52 -8.54 10.42
N LEU A 43 -35.84 -7.68 11.18
CA LEU A 43 -36.47 -6.85 12.22
C LEU A 43 -37.45 -5.83 11.60
N TYR A 44 -37.07 -5.21 10.49
CA TYR A 44 -37.92 -4.28 9.75
C TYR A 44 -39.21 -4.95 9.25
N SER A 45 -39.13 -6.20 8.76
CA SER A 45 -40.29 -6.90 8.19
C SER A 45 -41.22 -7.50 9.25
N ASN A 46 -40.66 -8.04 10.35
CA ASN A 46 -41.42 -8.83 11.33
C ASN A 46 -41.70 -8.11 12.65
N HIS A 47 -40.94 -7.08 13.01
CA HIS A 47 -41.02 -6.39 14.30
C HIS A 47 -41.00 -4.86 14.12
N TYR A 48 -41.65 -4.37 13.06
CA TYR A 48 -41.71 -2.94 12.74
C TYR A 48 -42.35 -2.13 13.86
N ASP A 49 -43.52 -2.58 14.33
CA ASP A 49 -44.33 -1.86 15.31
C ASP A 49 -43.72 -1.90 16.73
N GLU A 50 -42.81 -2.84 17.00
CA GLU A 50 -42.14 -2.97 18.30
C GLU A 50 -40.87 -2.11 18.40
N TYR A 51 -40.03 -2.11 17.35
CA TYR A 51 -38.71 -1.44 17.40
C TYR A 51 -38.63 -0.15 16.60
N PHE A 52 -39.39 -0.03 15.51
CA PHE A 52 -39.27 1.11 14.58
C PHE A 52 -40.36 2.16 14.83
N VAL A 53 -41.53 1.79 15.35
CA VAL A 53 -42.58 2.70 15.88
C VAL A 53 -42.75 4.00 15.05
N GLY A 54 -42.63 3.91 13.72
CA GLY A 54 -42.63 5.05 12.82
C GLY A 54 -41.47 5.17 11.82
N ARG A 55 -41.68 6.04 10.82
CA ARG A 55 -40.72 6.28 9.72
C ARG A 55 -39.46 7.01 10.18
N GLU A 56 -39.54 7.84 11.20
CA GLU A 56 -38.45 8.66 11.71
C GLU A 56 -37.32 7.80 12.28
N TRP A 57 -37.65 6.83 13.15
CA TRP A 57 -36.69 5.89 13.71
C TRP A 57 -36.08 4.97 12.65
N THR A 58 -36.89 4.54 11.67
CA THR A 58 -36.39 3.77 10.52
C THR A 58 -35.28 4.53 9.79
N PHE A 59 -35.49 5.83 9.53
CA PHE A 59 -34.49 6.69 8.90
C PHE A 59 -33.23 6.83 9.77
N ILE A 60 -33.39 7.10 11.06
CA ILE A 60 -32.26 7.25 12.00
C ILE A 60 -31.42 5.96 12.05
N TYR A 61 -32.05 4.80 12.20
CA TYR A 61 -31.32 3.52 12.25
C TYR A 61 -30.62 3.20 10.93
N THR A 62 -31.30 3.42 9.79
CA THR A 62 -30.70 3.21 8.47
C THR A 62 -29.49 4.11 8.28
N LEU A 63 -29.65 5.41 8.56
CA LEU A 63 -28.59 6.40 8.44
C LEU A 63 -27.40 6.06 9.35
N ALA A 64 -27.65 5.65 10.59
CA ALA A 64 -26.62 5.25 11.52
C ALA A 64 -25.83 4.03 11.02
N ILE A 65 -26.52 2.97 10.57
CA ILE A 65 -25.87 1.75 10.06
C ILE A 65 -25.01 2.07 8.83
N VAL A 66 -25.54 2.83 7.87
CA VAL A 66 -24.80 3.23 6.66
C VAL A 66 -23.60 4.11 7.01
N SER A 67 -23.76 5.06 7.94
CA SER A 67 -22.67 5.94 8.36
C SER A 67 -21.55 5.17 9.05
N VAL A 68 -21.89 4.23 9.94
CA VAL A 68 -20.90 3.37 10.60
C VAL A 68 -20.20 2.46 9.59
N HIS A 69 -20.93 1.88 8.62
CA HIS A 69 -20.31 1.09 7.56
C HIS A 69 -19.33 1.91 6.74
N ALA A 70 -19.74 3.10 6.28
CA ALA A 70 -18.91 4.01 5.53
C ALA A 70 -17.64 4.42 6.31
N LEU A 71 -17.78 4.71 7.61
CA LEU A 71 -16.64 5.05 8.47
C LEU A 71 -15.64 3.88 8.56
N ILE A 72 -16.10 2.66 8.83
CA ILE A 72 -15.23 1.48 8.92
C ILE A 72 -14.54 1.20 7.58
N TRP A 73 -15.21 1.46 6.47
CA TRP A 73 -14.64 1.36 5.12
C TRP A 73 -13.56 2.43 4.85
N LEU A 74 -13.70 3.63 5.41
CA LEU A 74 -12.75 4.75 5.27
C LEU A 74 -11.54 4.63 6.19
N LEU A 75 -11.64 4.00 7.36
CA LEU A 75 -10.51 3.87 8.31
C LEU A 75 -9.19 3.36 7.67
N PRO A 76 -9.19 2.31 6.82
CA PRO A 76 -8.01 1.89 6.05
C PRO A 76 -7.40 2.93 5.12
N LYS A 77 -8.14 3.96 4.72
CA LYS A 77 -7.65 5.01 3.82
C LYS A 77 -6.87 6.08 4.57
N TRP A 78 -7.17 6.27 5.86
CA TRP A 78 -6.51 7.29 6.70
C TRP A 78 -5.31 6.75 7.46
N ASN A 79 -5.25 5.45 7.72
CA ASN A 79 -4.18 4.84 8.48
C ASN A 79 -3.61 3.61 7.77
N LEU A 80 -2.33 3.69 7.43
CA LEU A 80 -1.59 2.64 6.74
C LEU A 80 -1.56 1.32 7.53
N ASP A 81 -1.42 1.38 8.86
CA ASP A 81 -1.40 0.17 9.69
C ASP A 81 -2.77 -0.52 9.72
N LEU A 82 -3.86 0.25 9.74
CA LEU A 82 -5.21 -0.28 9.57
C LEU A 82 -5.41 -0.84 8.17
N GLN A 83 -4.88 -0.18 7.15
CA GLN A 83 -4.90 -0.68 5.78
C GLN A 83 -4.26 -2.06 5.66
N VAL A 84 -3.05 -2.22 6.22
CA VAL A 84 -2.33 -3.49 6.26
C VAL A 84 -3.15 -4.54 6.99
N LYS A 85 -3.70 -4.21 8.17
CA LYS A 85 -4.49 -5.16 8.98
C LYS A 85 -5.78 -5.59 8.27
N PHE A 86 -6.47 -4.66 7.60
CA PHE A 86 -7.80 -4.91 7.03
C PHE A 86 -7.74 -5.55 5.65
N GLN A 87 -6.76 -5.18 4.82
CA GLN A 87 -6.69 -5.57 3.42
C GLN A 87 -5.64 -6.63 3.11
N TYR A 88 -4.68 -6.88 4.01
CA TYR A 88 -3.55 -7.77 3.73
C TYR A 88 -3.31 -8.81 4.84
N ASN A 89 -2.73 -9.95 4.43
CA ASN A 89 -2.15 -10.96 5.30
C ASN A 89 -0.63 -10.85 5.27
N LYS A 90 0.00 -10.98 6.44
CA LYS A 90 1.47 -10.97 6.57
C LYS A 90 2.01 -12.34 6.18
N VAL A 91 3.00 -12.36 5.30
CA VAL A 91 3.64 -13.59 4.82
C VAL A 91 5.15 -13.49 5.07
N LYS A 92 5.83 -14.64 5.19
CA LYS A 92 7.29 -14.72 5.34
C LYS A 92 8.00 -15.05 4.03
N ASP A 93 7.32 -15.75 3.13
CA ASP A 93 7.86 -16.19 1.85
C ASP A 93 7.70 -15.14 0.76
N LEU A 94 8.80 -14.85 0.07
CA LEU A 94 8.82 -13.91 -1.05
C LEU A 94 8.01 -14.40 -2.25
N GLN A 95 7.99 -15.72 -2.50
CA GLN A 95 7.31 -16.31 -3.67
C GLN A 95 5.79 -16.14 -3.60
N LEU A 96 5.22 -16.11 -2.39
CA LEU A 96 3.79 -15.90 -2.17
C LEU A 96 3.44 -14.41 -2.11
N ALA A 97 4.41 -13.56 -1.76
CA ALA A 97 4.19 -12.15 -1.53
C ALA A 97 3.89 -11.39 -2.83
N THR A 98 2.80 -10.62 -2.83
CA THR A 98 2.45 -9.74 -3.95
C THR A 98 2.79 -8.28 -3.68
N HIS A 99 2.82 -7.90 -2.40
CA HIS A 99 3.09 -6.54 -1.95
C HIS A 99 4.13 -6.55 -0.83
N ILE A 100 4.78 -5.42 -0.63
CA ILE A 100 5.73 -5.18 0.46
C ILE A 100 5.35 -3.86 1.15
N LEU A 101 5.22 -3.91 2.47
CA LEU A 101 5.11 -2.74 3.32
C LEU A 101 6.49 -2.18 3.59
N MET A 102 6.67 -0.91 3.30
CA MET A 102 7.86 -0.13 3.59
C MET A 102 7.54 0.87 4.69
N LYS A 103 8.03 0.65 5.91
CA LYS A 103 7.97 1.65 6.97
C LYS A 103 9.23 2.51 6.94
N ALA A 104 9.04 3.79 6.60
CA ALA A 104 10.11 4.78 6.62
C ALA A 104 10.53 5.07 8.06
N LYS A 105 11.81 5.38 8.26
CA LYS A 105 12.25 6.01 9.52
C LYS A 105 11.58 7.39 9.67
N PRO A 106 11.36 7.90 10.89
CA PRO A 106 10.63 9.14 11.13
C PRO A 106 11.13 10.37 10.35
N SER A 107 12.42 10.42 10.01
CA SER A 107 13.05 11.52 9.26
C SER A 107 13.23 11.26 7.76
N CYS A 108 12.86 10.07 7.26
CA CYS A 108 13.18 9.62 5.90
C CYS A 108 11.96 9.51 4.96
N GLY A 109 10.85 10.14 5.33
CA GLY A 109 9.66 10.27 4.48
C GLY A 109 8.47 9.42 4.92
N LEU A 110 7.55 9.18 3.99
CA LEU A 110 6.28 8.49 4.24
C LEU A 110 6.40 6.98 4.03
N SER A 111 5.70 6.23 4.88
CA SER A 111 5.55 4.79 4.74
C SER A 111 4.53 4.45 3.65
N GLU A 112 4.79 3.40 2.88
CA GLU A 112 3.97 3.04 1.72
C GLU A 112 3.90 1.51 1.55
N ILE A 113 2.82 1.03 0.91
CA ILE A 113 2.72 -0.35 0.44
C ILE A 113 3.07 -0.37 -1.05
N CYS A 114 4.15 -1.04 -1.41
CA CYS A 114 4.61 -1.15 -2.78
C CYS A 114 4.21 -2.50 -3.37
N LYS A 115 3.83 -2.51 -4.66
CA LYS A 115 3.57 -3.75 -5.40
C LYS A 115 4.89 -4.36 -5.86
N ILE A 116 5.02 -5.68 -5.70
CA ILE A 116 6.16 -6.44 -6.20
C ILE A 116 5.93 -6.78 -7.68
N GLU A 117 6.90 -6.44 -8.51
CA GLU A 117 6.93 -6.77 -9.93
C GLU A 117 7.89 -7.94 -10.16
N THR A 118 7.37 -9.06 -10.68
CA THR A 118 8.18 -10.23 -11.03
C THR A 118 8.29 -10.32 -12.54
N ILE A 119 9.48 -10.00 -13.05
CA ILE A 119 9.86 -10.15 -14.46
C ILE A 119 10.68 -11.44 -14.56
N PRO A 120 10.66 -12.19 -15.67
CA PRO A 120 11.52 -13.36 -15.85
C PRO A 120 12.98 -13.07 -15.46
N GLY A 121 13.45 -13.76 -14.41
CA GLY A 121 14.80 -13.64 -13.85
C GLY A 121 15.06 -12.42 -12.94
N GLN A 122 14.07 -11.59 -12.63
CA GLN A 122 14.27 -10.40 -11.76
C GLN A 122 12.99 -10.03 -11.00
N VAL A 123 13.08 -10.02 -9.66
CA VAL A 123 12.03 -9.50 -8.78
C VAL A 123 12.42 -8.09 -8.35
N SER A 124 11.54 -7.12 -8.54
CA SER A 124 11.80 -5.73 -8.17
C SER A 124 10.54 -5.02 -7.70
N PHE A 125 10.71 -3.92 -6.98
CA PHE A 125 9.62 -2.98 -6.71
C PHE A 125 10.17 -1.56 -6.76
N LYS A 126 9.28 -0.57 -6.75
CA LYS A 126 9.65 0.85 -6.65
C LYS A 126 9.08 1.41 -5.36
N TYR A 127 9.89 2.17 -4.63
CA TYR A 127 9.51 2.87 -3.42
C TYR A 127 10.10 4.29 -3.49
N GLN A 128 9.27 5.32 -3.30
CA GLN A 128 9.68 6.73 -3.43
C GLN A 128 10.47 7.00 -4.74
N LYS A 129 9.97 6.48 -5.87
CA LYS A 129 10.62 6.54 -7.21
C LYS A 129 11.97 5.82 -7.33
N ARG A 130 12.48 5.19 -6.27
CA ARG A 130 13.71 4.38 -6.30
C ARG A 130 13.38 2.91 -6.56
N LYS A 131 14.09 2.28 -7.50
CA LYS A 131 13.96 0.85 -7.79
C LYS A 131 14.76 0.03 -6.78
N PHE A 132 14.16 -1.05 -6.29
CA PHE A 132 14.79 -2.04 -5.43
C PHE A 132 14.80 -3.39 -6.15
N LEU A 133 15.97 -4.03 -6.19
CA LEU A 133 16.21 -5.29 -6.87
C LEU A 133 16.45 -6.40 -5.85
N TYR A 134 15.80 -7.53 -6.04
CA TYR A 134 16.05 -8.71 -5.22
C TYR A 134 17.36 -9.40 -5.62
N SER A 135 18.24 -9.62 -4.66
CA SER A 135 19.44 -10.41 -4.84
C SER A 135 19.27 -11.79 -4.18
N SER A 136 19.33 -12.85 -4.99
CA SER A 136 19.22 -14.24 -4.50
C SER A 136 20.36 -14.62 -3.54
N LYS A 137 21.55 -14.01 -3.70
CA LYS A 137 22.73 -14.28 -2.86
C LYS A 137 22.55 -13.79 -1.43
N THR A 138 22.05 -12.56 -1.26
CA THR A 138 21.88 -11.93 0.05
C THR A 138 20.47 -12.13 0.62
N LYS A 139 19.55 -12.67 -0.19
CA LYS A 139 18.11 -12.79 0.09
C LYS A 139 17.46 -11.46 0.52
N LYS A 140 18.02 -10.34 0.08
CA LYS A 140 17.55 -8.99 0.39
C LYS A 140 17.31 -8.20 -0.89
N PHE A 141 16.44 -7.21 -0.78
CA PHE A 141 16.26 -6.16 -1.74
C PHE A 141 17.26 -5.05 -1.48
N SER A 142 18.00 -4.65 -2.51
CA SER A 142 18.89 -3.50 -2.44
C SER A 142 18.63 -2.59 -3.63
N PRO A 143 18.90 -1.28 -3.50
CA PRO A 143 19.00 -0.44 -4.67
C PRO A 143 20.11 -0.96 -5.60
N PRO A 144 20.05 -0.67 -6.92
CA PRO A 144 21.17 -0.90 -7.82
C PRO A 144 22.42 -0.24 -7.24
N LYS A 145 23.48 -1.02 -7.00
CA LYS A 145 24.78 -0.50 -6.60
C LYS A 145 25.51 -0.05 -7.85
N PHE A 146 25.98 1.19 -7.87
CA PHE A 146 26.81 1.69 -8.96
C PHE A 146 28.27 1.38 -8.68
N PHE A 147 29.05 1.16 -9.72
CA PHE A 147 30.49 0.86 -9.57
C PHE A 147 31.26 2.02 -8.91
N VAL A 148 30.75 3.25 -9.02
CA VAL A 148 31.32 4.45 -8.39
C VAL A 148 31.10 4.51 -6.88
N ASP A 149 30.14 3.76 -6.35
CA ASP A 149 29.86 3.71 -4.91
C ASP A 149 30.78 2.72 -4.17
N ASP A 150 31.64 2.02 -4.91
CA ASP A 150 32.60 1.08 -4.34
C ASP A 150 33.82 1.84 -3.81
N GLU A 151 34.01 1.80 -2.48
CA GLU A 151 35.13 2.46 -1.80
C GLU A 151 36.50 1.90 -2.22
N SER A 152 36.54 0.70 -2.81
CA SER A 152 37.78 0.09 -3.31
C SER A 152 38.20 0.55 -4.71
N LEU A 153 37.38 1.36 -5.37
CA LEU A 153 37.59 1.77 -6.76
C LEU A 153 38.84 2.65 -6.91
N THR A 154 39.80 2.21 -7.72
CA THR A 154 41.06 2.94 -7.93
C THR A 154 40.97 3.83 -9.18
N ILE A 155 41.62 5.01 -9.15
CA ILE A 155 41.71 5.93 -10.31
C ILE A 155 42.25 5.22 -11.56
N LYS A 156 43.17 4.27 -11.38
CA LYS A 156 43.73 3.44 -12.45
C LYS A 156 42.65 2.62 -13.18
N GLU A 157 41.69 2.07 -12.44
CA GLU A 157 40.59 1.28 -13.01
C GLU A 157 39.66 2.18 -13.81
N ILE A 158 39.29 3.35 -13.26
CA ILE A 158 38.48 4.34 -13.97
C ILE A 158 39.13 4.75 -15.30
N LYS A 159 40.45 5.02 -15.30
CA LYS A 159 41.20 5.37 -16.51
C LYS A 159 41.26 4.23 -17.54
N SER A 160 41.12 2.99 -17.11
CA SER A 160 41.18 1.81 -17.99
C SER A 160 39.85 1.49 -18.68
N ILE A 161 38.73 2.06 -18.20
CA ILE A 161 37.39 1.81 -18.77
C ILE A 161 37.31 2.43 -20.16
N ARG A 162 37.05 1.59 -21.17
CA ARG A 162 36.83 2.01 -22.57
C ARG A 162 35.43 1.65 -23.02
N GLY A 163 34.49 2.57 -22.82
CA GLY A 163 33.10 2.45 -23.30
C GLY A 163 32.39 1.17 -22.84
N LEU A 164 31.17 0.96 -23.34
CA LEU A 164 30.42 -0.27 -23.13
C LEU A 164 30.33 -1.05 -24.45
N PRO A 165 30.59 -2.37 -24.45
CA PRO A 165 30.32 -3.20 -25.61
C PRO A 165 28.81 -3.31 -25.85
N SER A 166 28.38 -3.28 -27.12
CA SER A 166 26.97 -3.25 -27.52
C SER A 166 26.15 -4.40 -26.91
N ASP A 167 26.75 -5.59 -26.82
CA ASP A 167 26.08 -6.81 -26.32
C ASP A 167 25.67 -6.73 -24.84
N LYS A 168 26.37 -5.91 -24.04
CA LYS A 168 26.07 -5.75 -22.60
C LYS A 168 25.03 -4.66 -22.33
N VAL A 169 24.74 -3.81 -23.30
CA VAL A 169 23.80 -2.68 -23.16
C VAL A 169 22.39 -3.14 -22.76
N PRO A 170 21.79 -4.18 -23.37
CA PRO A 170 20.44 -4.61 -23.00
C PRO A 170 20.33 -5.09 -21.55
N ALA A 171 21.33 -5.85 -21.07
CA ALA A 171 21.37 -6.34 -19.69
C ALA A 171 21.50 -5.19 -18.68
N LEU A 172 22.38 -4.23 -18.96
CA LEU A 172 22.56 -3.05 -18.12
C LEU A 172 21.33 -2.13 -18.13
N LYS A 173 20.68 -1.98 -19.29
CA LYS A 173 19.42 -1.23 -19.41
C LYS A 173 18.29 -1.87 -18.61
N LYS A 174 18.21 -3.21 -18.54
CA LYS A 174 17.25 -3.92 -17.67
C LYS A 174 17.55 -3.70 -16.18
N HIS A 175 18.83 -3.69 -15.82
CA HIS A 175 19.28 -3.51 -14.44
C HIS A 175 19.05 -2.09 -13.92
N TYR A 176 19.59 -1.08 -14.61
CA TYR A 176 19.57 0.33 -14.19
C TYR A 176 18.34 1.11 -14.67
N GLY A 177 17.70 0.66 -15.75
CA GLY A 177 16.63 1.40 -16.41
C GLY A 177 17.16 2.48 -17.37
N PRO A 178 16.27 3.16 -18.09
CA PRO A 178 16.62 4.31 -18.91
C PRO A 178 16.97 5.53 -18.03
N ASN A 179 17.84 6.41 -18.53
CA ASN A 179 18.11 7.70 -17.92
C ASN A 179 17.04 8.72 -18.37
N THR A 180 15.80 8.54 -17.89
CA THR A 180 14.71 9.50 -18.12
C THR A 180 14.22 10.05 -16.79
N PHE A 181 13.97 11.35 -16.76
CA PHE A 181 13.43 12.04 -15.59
C PHE A 181 11.97 12.38 -15.84
N ASP A 182 11.11 11.40 -15.61
CA ASP A 182 9.67 11.55 -15.77
C ASP A 182 9.05 11.97 -14.43
N ILE A 183 8.63 13.23 -14.33
CA ILE A 183 7.81 13.69 -13.21
C ILE A 183 6.34 13.43 -13.59
N PRO A 184 5.66 12.46 -12.95
CA PRO A 184 4.23 12.31 -13.18
C PRO A 184 3.52 13.54 -12.65
N VAL A 185 2.77 14.22 -13.52
CA VAL A 185 1.85 15.27 -13.09
C VAL A 185 0.59 14.57 -12.60
N PRO A 186 0.19 14.77 -11.33
CA PRO A 186 -1.03 14.15 -10.81
C PRO A 186 -2.23 14.66 -11.61
N THR A 187 -3.16 13.76 -11.89
CA THR A 187 -4.40 14.14 -12.55
C THR A 187 -5.29 14.91 -11.58
N PHE A 188 -6.15 15.80 -12.10
CA PHE A 188 -7.12 16.52 -11.27
C PHE A 188 -7.97 15.55 -10.43
N MET A 189 -8.37 14.40 -11.01
CA MET A 189 -9.17 13.41 -10.30
C MET A 189 -8.44 12.82 -9.10
N GLU A 190 -7.17 12.46 -9.23
CA GLU A 190 -6.37 11.95 -8.09
C GLU A 190 -6.28 12.97 -6.96
N LEU A 191 -5.94 14.22 -7.29
CA LEU A 191 -5.90 15.33 -6.34
C LEU A 191 -7.26 15.56 -5.66
N PHE A 192 -8.34 15.50 -6.43
CA PHE A 192 -9.70 15.68 -5.92
C PHE A 192 -10.09 14.52 -5.00
N TYR A 193 -9.77 13.28 -5.35
CA TYR A 193 -9.99 12.12 -4.48
C TYR A 193 -9.24 12.24 -3.16
N GLU A 194 -7.98 12.70 -3.17
CA GLU A 194 -7.22 12.93 -1.93
C GLU A 194 -7.90 13.96 -1.03
N HIS A 195 -8.43 15.05 -1.60
CA HIS A 195 -9.17 16.06 -0.84
C HIS A 195 -10.51 15.54 -0.31
N MET A 196 -11.27 14.80 -1.12
CA MET A 196 -12.55 14.22 -0.70
C MET A 196 -12.39 13.18 0.42
N LEU A 197 -11.26 12.48 0.43
CA LEU A 197 -10.94 11.50 1.46
C LEU A 197 -10.40 12.17 2.73
N ALA A 198 -10.21 13.49 2.78
CA ALA A 198 -9.81 14.15 4.00
C ALA A 198 -10.89 13.93 5.09
N PRO A 199 -10.50 13.51 6.31
CA PRO A 199 -11.47 13.22 7.38
C PRO A 199 -12.45 14.37 7.61
N PHE A 200 -11.94 15.61 7.62
CA PHE A 200 -12.75 16.81 7.79
C PHE A 200 -13.85 16.95 6.74
N PHE A 201 -13.53 16.77 5.46
CA PHE A 201 -14.51 16.87 4.36
C PHE A 201 -15.59 15.79 4.48
N VAL A 202 -15.18 14.57 4.82
CA VAL A 202 -16.11 13.45 5.05
C VAL A 202 -17.06 13.78 6.22
N PHE A 203 -16.54 14.29 7.34
CA PHE A 203 -17.37 14.67 8.48
C PHE A 203 -18.35 15.79 8.14
N GLN A 204 -17.94 16.78 7.33
CA GLN A 204 -18.83 17.84 6.87
C GLN A 204 -20.02 17.28 6.08
N LEU A 205 -19.78 16.35 5.15
CA LEU A 205 -20.86 15.71 4.37
C LEU A 205 -21.84 14.95 5.28
N PHE A 206 -21.35 14.25 6.30
CA PHE A 206 -22.22 13.57 7.26
C PHE A 206 -23.07 14.55 8.08
N LEU A 207 -22.50 15.68 8.50
CA LEU A 207 -23.24 16.70 9.24
C LEU A 207 -24.32 17.36 8.39
N PHE A 208 -24.02 17.69 7.12
CA PHE A 208 -25.02 18.24 6.19
C PHE A 208 -26.15 17.26 5.87
N LEU A 209 -25.87 15.96 5.88
CA LEU A 209 -26.88 14.93 5.59
C LEU A 209 -27.75 14.60 6.81
N CYS A 210 -27.26 14.89 8.02
CA CYS A 210 -27.94 14.63 9.29
C CYS A 210 -28.67 15.86 9.86
N GLY A 211 -28.35 17.07 9.39
CA GLY A 211 -29.00 18.33 9.77
C GLY A 211 -30.06 18.75 8.76
#